data_AF-A0A4R8ZZJ3-F1
#
_entry.id   AF-A0A4R8ZZJ3-F1
#
_cell.length_a   1.000
_cell.length_b   1.000
_cell.length_c   1.000
_cell.angle_alpha   90.00
_cell.angle_beta   90.00
_cell.angle_gamma   90.00
#
_symmetry.space_group_name_H-M   'P 1'
#
loop_
_entity.id
_entity.type
_entity.pdbx_description
1 polymer ?
#
loop_
_entity_poly.entity_id
_entity_poly.type
_entity_poly.pdbx_seq_one_letter_code
_entity_poly.pdbx_strand_id
1 'polypeptide(L)'
;MGNTEAMTDAAYAAWRADIRSGKSTVLISDSNEAVAALNVRARTELILEGRVDARREVELHDGSRAAVGDLVITRRNDRRLCAART
;
A
#
# COMPACT_ATOMS: atom_id res chain seq x y z
N MET A 1 10.09 -25.50 1.02
CA MET A 1 9.90 -24.11 1.50
C MET A 1 10.82 -23.25 0.65
N GLY A 2 10.32 -22.26 -0.10
CA GLY A 2 11.18 -21.42 -0.96
C GLY A 2 10.53 -20.94 -2.26
N ASN A 3 9.54 -21.67 -2.79
CA ASN A 3 8.89 -21.25 -4.04
C ASN A 3 7.94 -20.07 -3.81
N THR A 4 7.17 -20.09 -2.73
CA THR A 4 6.21 -19.02 -2.41
C THR A 4 6.92 -17.71 -2.04
N GLU A 5 7.98 -17.75 -1.23
CA GLU A 5 8.73 -16.55 -0.85
C GLU A 5 9.43 -15.91 -2.05
N ALA A 6 10.04 -16.72 -2.93
CA ALA A 6 10.67 -16.23 -4.16
C ALA A 6 9.64 -15.64 -5.14
N MET A 7 8.46 -16.25 -5.27
CA MET A 7 7.37 -15.69 -6.09
C MET A 7 6.84 -14.38 -5.51
N THR A 8 6.72 -14.27 -4.18
CA THR A 8 6.29 -13.03 -3.51
C THR A 8 7.31 -11.91 -3.71
N ASP A 9 8.61 -12.18 -3.58
CA ASP A 9 9.64 -11.16 -3.78
C ASP A 9 9.72 -10.71 -5.26
N ALA A 10 9.61 -11.64 -6.21
CA ALA A 10 9.56 -11.32 -7.63
C ALA A 10 8.33 -10.47 -7.99
N ALA A 11 7.14 -10.83 -7.47
CA ALA A 11 5.93 -10.05 -7.66
C ALA A 11 6.04 -8.65 -7.04
N TYR A 12 6.64 -8.55 -5.85
CA TYR A 12 6.90 -7.27 -5.20
C TYR A 12 7.88 -6.40 -6.00
N ALA A 13 8.96 -6.97 -6.54
CA ALA A 13 9.93 -6.27 -7.37
C ALA A 13 9.31 -5.73 -8.66
N ALA A 14 8.46 -6.52 -9.32
CA ALA A 14 7.72 -6.10 -10.50
C ALA A 14 6.75 -4.95 -10.19
N TRP A 15 5.95 -5.08 -9.13
CA TRP A 15 5.07 -4.03 -8.65
C TRP A 15 5.84 -2.74 -8.35
N ARG A 16 6.99 -2.81 -7.69
CA ARG A 16 7.83 -1.64 -7.38
C ARG A 16 8.33 -0.94 -8.65
N ALA A 17 8.73 -1.71 -9.67
CA ALA A 17 9.15 -1.15 -10.95
C ALA A 17 8.01 -0.41 -11.67
N ASP A 18 6.80 -0.96 -11.62
CA ASP A 18 5.61 -0.34 -12.19
C ASP A 18 5.22 0.95 -11.47
N ILE A 19 5.24 0.97 -10.13
CA ILE A 19 4.92 2.16 -9.32
C ILE A 19 5.91 3.30 -9.57
N ARG A 20 7.21 2.99 -9.73
CA ARG A 20 8.23 3.98 -10.12
C ARG A 20 8.07 4.46 -11.56
N SER A 21 7.55 3.61 -12.43
CA SER A 21 7.22 3.97 -13.82
C SER A 21 5.89 4.75 -13.93
N GLY A 22 5.24 5.06 -12.80
CA GLY A 22 3.95 5.76 -12.77
C GLY A 22 2.76 4.91 -13.17
N LYS A 23 2.91 3.58 -13.25
CA LYS A 23 1.82 2.67 -13.58
C LYS A 23 1.02 2.28 -12.33
N SER A 24 -0.26 2.00 -12.52
CA SER A 24 -1.13 1.49 -11.46
C SER A 24 -1.14 -0.04 -11.48
N THR A 25 -0.39 -0.65 -10.55
CA THR A 25 -0.34 -2.11 -10.37
C THR A 25 -0.83 -2.48 -8.97
N VAL A 26 -1.54 -3.61 -8.85
CA VAL A 26 -2.06 -4.15 -7.58
C VAL A 26 -1.38 -5.48 -7.30
N LEU A 27 -0.88 -5.67 -6.08
CA LEU A 27 -0.37 -6.94 -5.59
C LEU A 27 -1.44 -7.61 -4.72
N ILE A 28 -1.81 -8.85 -5.06
CA ILE A 28 -2.81 -9.64 -4.34
C ILE A 28 -2.10 -10.83 -3.70
N SER A 29 -2.35 -11.07 -2.42
CA SER A 29 -1.88 -12.23 -1.67
C SER A 29 -3.06 -12.93 -1.01
N ASP A 30 -2.94 -14.23 -0.78
CA ASP A 30 -3.94 -15.07 -0.11
C ASP A 30 -3.91 -14.92 1.42
N SER A 31 -2.85 -14.32 1.97
CA SER A 31 -2.70 -14.08 3.42
C SER A 31 -2.75 -12.60 3.77
N ASN A 32 -3.66 -12.23 4.68
CA ASN A 32 -3.75 -10.87 5.23
C ASN A 32 -2.44 -10.42 5.92
N GLU A 33 -1.72 -11.35 6.55
CA GLU A 33 -0.42 -11.05 7.18
C GLU A 33 0.63 -10.67 6.14
N ALA A 34 0.67 -11.41 5.03
CA ALA A 34 1.54 -11.09 3.91
C ALA A 34 1.17 -9.73 3.28
N VAL A 35 -0.14 -9.44 3.12
CA VAL A 35 -0.61 -8.12 2.66
C VAL A 35 -0.17 -7.01 3.62
N ALA A 36 -0.30 -7.20 4.94
CA ALA A 36 0.12 -6.20 5.92
C ALA A 36 1.62 -5.93 5.86
N ALA A 37 2.46 -6.96 5.79
CA ALA A 37 3.90 -6.82 5.64
C ALA A 37 4.29 -6.09 4.34
N LEU A 38 3.62 -6.40 3.23
CA LEU A 38 3.84 -5.75 1.94
C LEU A 38 3.40 -4.28 1.97
N ASN A 39 2.28 -3.95 2.60
CA ASN A 39 1.80 -2.57 2.76
C ASN A 39 2.75 -1.72 3.59
N VAL A 40 3.29 -2.27 4.69
CA VAL A 40 4.30 -1.57 5.50
C VAL A 40 5.55 -1.28 4.67
N ARG A 41 6.08 -2.29 3.97
CA ARG A 41 7.27 -2.13 3.12
C ARG A 41 7.03 -1.11 2.00
N ALA A 42 5.90 -1.20 1.31
CA ALA A 42 5.47 -0.25 0.29
C ALA A 42 5.38 1.19 0.81
N ARG A 43 4.76 1.38 1.98
CA ARG A 43 4.60 2.70 2.60
C ARG A 43 5.95 3.31 2.98
N THR A 44 6.85 2.55 3.58
CA THR A 44 8.20 3.03 3.92
C THR A 44 8.94 3.55 2.69
N GLU A 45 8.88 2.83 1.57
CA GLU A 45 9.51 3.25 0.32
C GLU A 45 8.87 4.53 -0.26
N LEU A 46 7.53 4.61 -0.26
CA LEU A 46 6.83 5.81 -0.75
C LEU A 46 7.11 7.05 0.11
N ILE A 47 7.33 6.88 1.42
CA ILE A 47 7.77 7.96 2.31
C ILE A 47 9.20 8.40 1.96
N LEU A 48 10.11 7.45 1.75
CA LEU A 48 11.49 7.74 1.35
C LEU A 48 11.58 8.43 -0.01
N GLU A 49 10.71 8.07 -0.96
CA GLU A 49 10.58 8.74 -2.26
C GLU A 49 9.88 10.11 -2.17
N GLY A 50 9.41 10.52 -0.98
CA GLY A 50 8.67 11.77 -0.78
C GLY A 50 7.28 11.78 -1.40
N ARG A 51 6.77 10.62 -1.82
CA ARG A 51 5.43 10.44 -2.40
C ARG A 51 4.34 10.40 -1.33
N VAL A 52 4.69 9.98 -0.10
CA VAL A 52 3.79 9.96 1.06
C VAL A 52 4.33 10.88 2.14
N ASP A 53 3.48 11.81 2.62
CA ASP A 53 3.82 12.70 3.72
C ASP A 53 3.47 12.05 5.07
N ALA A 54 4.45 11.39 5.67
CA ALA A 54 4.31 10.74 6.99
C ALA A 54 4.11 11.72 8.17
N ARG A 55 4.14 13.05 7.95
CA ARG A 55 3.95 14.04 9.02
C ARG A 55 2.50 14.10 9.51
N ARG A 56 1.54 13.65 8.70
CA ARG A 56 0.11 13.60 9.03
C ARG A 56 -0.47 12.28 8.56
N GLU A 57 -0.50 11.32 9.48
CA GLU A 57 -1.13 10.03 9.28
C GLU A 57 -2.34 9.81 10.20
N VAL A 58 -3.31 9.04 9.71
CA VAL A 58 -4.50 8.60 10.43
C VAL A 58 -4.52 7.07 10.48
N GLU A 59 -4.90 6.52 11.63
CA GLU A 59 -5.07 5.08 11.79
C GLU A 59 -6.42 4.64 11.19
N LEU A 60 -6.39 3.61 10.36
CA LEU A 60 -7.56 2.97 9.79
C LEU A 60 -8.05 1.84 10.71
N HIS A 61 -9.30 1.43 10.52
CA HIS A 61 -9.96 0.43 11.38
C HIS A 61 -9.24 -0.94 11.41
N ASP A 62 -8.45 -1.24 10.38
CA ASP A 62 -7.67 -2.48 10.26
C ASP A 62 -6.26 -2.38 10.88
N GLY A 63 -5.94 -1.26 11.57
CA GLY A 63 -4.63 -1.01 12.18
C GLY A 63 -3.57 -0.52 11.18
N SER A 64 -3.91 -0.38 9.90
CA SER A 64 -3.03 0.27 8.93
C SER A 64 -3.08 1.79 9.08
N ARG A 65 -2.06 2.50 8.62
CA ARG A 65 -2.00 3.97 8.67
C ARG A 65 -2.09 4.55 7.27
N ALA A 66 -2.90 5.60 7.10
CA ALA A 66 -3.07 6.34 5.86
C ALA A 66 -2.60 7.79 6.04
N ALA A 67 -1.98 8.34 5.01
CA ALA A 67 -1.43 9.69 4.95
C ALA A 67 -1.64 10.29 3.56
N VAL A 68 -1.31 11.58 3.42
CA VAL A 68 -1.42 12.26 2.12
C VAL A 68 -0.42 11.64 1.15
N GLY A 69 -0.92 11.14 0.02
CA GLY A 69 -0.13 10.47 -1.01
C GLY A 69 -0.29 8.94 -1.06
N ASP A 70 -0.99 8.33 -0.09
CA ASP A 70 -1.27 6.89 -0.12
C ASP A 70 -2.27 6.51 -1.22
N LEU A 71 -2.03 5.36 -1.84
CA LEU A 71 -2.97 4.72 -2.76
C LEU A 71 -3.87 3.76 -1.98
N VAL A 72 -5.14 4.15 -1.79
CA VAL A 72 -6.12 3.34 -1.06
C VAL A 72 -7.07 2.64 -2.04
N ILE A 73 -7.11 1.31 -2.01
CA ILE A 73 -8.05 0.51 -2.80
C ILE A 73 -9.24 0.12 -1.92
N THR A 74 -10.43 0.62 -2.25
CA THR A 74 -11.65 0.36 -1.48
C THR A 74 -12.39 -0.88 -2.00
N ARG A 75 -12.81 -1.79 -1.11
CA ARG A 75 -13.47 -3.07 -1.45
C ARG A 75 -15.01 -3.00 -1.41
N ARG A 76 -15.58 -2.03 -0.67
CA ARG A 76 -17.00 -1.65 -0.66
C ARG A 76 -17.13 -0.30 0.05
N ASN A 77 -17.51 0.73 -0.68
CA ASN A 77 -17.50 2.12 -0.24
C ASN A 77 -18.94 2.58 0.06
N ASP A 78 -19.22 2.94 1.32
CA ASP A 78 -20.51 3.51 1.74
C ASP A 78 -20.39 5.03 2.04
N ARG A 79 -20.52 5.81 0.96
CA ARG A 79 -21.24 7.09 0.71
C ARG A 79 -21.39 8.23 1.75
N ARG A 80 -20.74 8.19 2.91
CA ARG A 80 -20.51 9.40 3.75
C ARG A 80 -19.08 9.93 3.66
N LEU A 81 -18.39 9.60 2.57
CA LEU A 81 -17.03 10.03 2.25
C LEU A 81 -16.90 11.56 2.29
N CYS A 82 -16.63 12.09 3.48
CA CYS A 82 -15.93 13.35 3.62
C CYS A 82 -14.44 13.01 3.65
N ALA A 83 -13.81 13.01 2.47
CA ALA A 83 -12.42 13.44 2.39
C ALA A 83 -12.41 14.97 2.56
N ALA A 84 -12.82 15.45 3.74
CA ALA A 84 -12.83 16.87 4.05
C ALA A 84 -11.38 17.31 4.23
N ARG A 85 -10.83 17.95 3.19
CA ARG A 85 -9.73 18.89 3.35
C ARG A 85 -10.35 20.26 3.56
N THR A 86 -9.83 20.97 4.56
CA THR A 86 -10.17 22.36 4.90
C THR A 86 -9.96 23.29 3.71
#